data_AF-A0A1F8EIA8-F1
#
_entry.id   AF-A0A1F8EIA8-F1
#
_cell.length_a   1.000
_cell.length_b   1.000
_cell.length_c   1.000
_cell.angle_alpha   90.00
_cell.angle_beta   90.00
_cell.angle_gamma   90.00
#
_symmetry.space_group_name_H-M   'P 1'
#
loop_
_entity.id
_entity.type
_entity.pdbx_description
1 polymer ?
#
loop_
_entity_poly.entity_id
_entity_poly.type
_entity_poly.pdbx_seq_one_letter_code
_entity_poly.pdbx_strand_id
1 'polypeptide(L)'
;MEGLLLPIFYIIIILYSVTIHEVSHGLMANSLGDSTAKNLGRLSLNPIKHLDPFGSVLLPFLLYITTGFAFGYAKPVPYNPNNLVDRRYGPVKVAVAGPASNLILALLFGFSLRLMPDVFSSSLVPELFGMIVMLNLVLAVFNMFPVPPLDGHWLLMAFLPDRLNALKVYIYKNSFILFPIFLVIFMVFMSPVINKLFKLVTGIEL
;
A
#
# COMPACT_ATOMS: atom_id res chain seq x y z
N MET A 1 30.58 -4.44 -4.84
CA MET A 1 29.84 -3.77 -3.74
C MET A 1 28.47 -3.25 -4.19
N GLU A 2 28.28 -2.92 -5.47
CA GLU A 2 26.98 -2.49 -6.03
C GLU A 2 25.87 -3.54 -5.95
N GLY A 3 26.19 -4.84 -6.09
CA GLY A 3 25.19 -5.91 -6.09
C GLY A 3 24.38 -6.10 -4.80
N LEU A 4 24.84 -5.58 -3.65
CA LEU A 4 24.12 -5.64 -2.37
C LEU A 4 23.42 -4.31 -2.02
N LEU A 5 23.78 -3.21 -2.66
CA LEU A 5 23.21 -1.89 -2.34
C LEU A 5 21.74 -1.79 -2.77
N LEU A 6 21.40 -2.22 -3.98
CA LEU A 6 20.04 -2.15 -4.51
C LEU A 6 19.05 -3.00 -3.69
N PRO A 7 19.34 -4.26 -3.33
CA PRO A 7 18.43 -5.05 -2.49
C PRO A 7 18.23 -4.46 -1.09
N ILE A 8 19.30 -3.97 -0.45
CA ILE A 8 19.21 -3.34 0.88
C ILE A 8 18.35 -2.08 0.79
N PHE A 9 18.57 -1.25 -0.23
CA PHE A 9 17.78 -0.06 -0.46
C PHE A 9 16.31 -0.41 -0.73
N TYR A 10 16.03 -1.44 -1.54
CA TYR A 10 14.68 -1.92 -1.80
C TYR A 10 13.94 -2.32 -0.51
N ILE A 11 14.60 -3.05 0.38
CA ILE A 11 14.04 -3.42 1.69
C ILE A 11 13.72 -2.16 2.51
N ILE A 12 14.64 -1.19 2.56
CA ILE A 12 14.41 0.08 3.25
C ILE A 12 13.20 0.81 2.67
N ILE A 13 13.08 0.90 1.34
CA ILE A 13 11.94 1.54 0.69
C ILE A 13 10.64 0.83 1.05
N ILE A 14 10.58 -0.51 0.98
CA ILE A 14 9.38 -1.27 1.35
C ILE A 14 8.97 -0.94 2.79
N LEU A 15 9.92 -1.04 3.72
CA LEU A 15 9.66 -0.83 5.14
C LEU A 15 9.07 0.56 5.41
N TYR A 16 9.68 1.60 4.84
CA TYR A 16 9.19 2.96 5.04
C TYR A 16 7.91 3.27 4.26
N SER A 17 7.75 2.76 3.04
CA SER A 17 6.54 2.99 2.23
C SER A 17 5.31 2.37 2.88
N VAL A 18 5.44 1.15 3.43
CA VAL A 18 4.37 0.50 4.20
C VAL A 18 4.16 1.19 5.55
N THR A 19 5.23 1.62 6.23
CA THR A 19 5.09 2.37 7.49
C THR A 19 4.33 3.69 7.29
N ILE A 20 4.65 4.46 6.24
CA ILE A 20 3.97 5.71 5.93
C ILE A 20 2.50 5.45 5.57
N HIS A 21 2.22 4.38 4.81
CA HIS A 21 0.88 3.93 4.49
C HIS A 21 0.05 3.66 5.76
N GLU A 22 0.56 2.82 6.64
CA GLU A 22 -0.09 2.44 7.90
C GLU A 22 -0.29 3.64 8.86
N VAL A 23 0.73 4.47 9.00
CA VAL A 23 0.64 5.69 9.81
C VAL A 23 -0.40 6.66 9.23
N SER A 24 -0.56 6.71 7.91
CA SER A 24 -1.56 7.57 7.26
C SER A 24 -2.99 7.14 7.57
N HIS A 25 -3.28 5.83 7.63
CA HIS A 25 -4.56 5.34 8.16
C HIS A 25 -4.80 5.82 9.58
N GLY A 26 -3.82 5.65 10.47
CA GLY A 26 -3.94 6.05 11.86
C GLY A 26 -4.09 7.56 12.06
N LEU A 27 -3.37 8.37 11.28
CA LEU A 27 -3.49 9.83 11.30
C LEU A 27 -4.88 10.27 10.84
N MET A 28 -5.40 9.67 9.77
CA MET A 28 -6.75 9.95 9.30
C MET A 28 -7.80 9.54 10.35
N ALA A 29 -7.69 8.35 10.93
CA ALA A 29 -8.60 7.90 11.99
C ALA A 29 -8.57 8.84 13.20
N ASN A 30 -7.38 9.27 13.64
CA ASN A 30 -7.22 10.22 14.72
C ASN A 30 -7.80 11.61 14.39
N SER A 31 -7.64 12.08 13.14
CA SER A 31 -8.27 13.33 12.68
C SER A 31 -9.81 13.25 12.64
N LEU A 32 -10.34 12.05 12.48
CA LEU A 32 -11.78 11.75 12.47
C LEU A 32 -12.32 11.37 13.86
N GLY A 33 -11.54 11.53 14.92
CA GLY A 33 -11.99 11.33 16.31
C GLY A 33 -11.56 10.02 16.97
N ASP A 34 -10.94 9.08 16.23
CA ASP A 34 -10.46 7.83 16.82
C ASP A 34 -8.97 7.88 17.21
N SER A 35 -8.70 8.10 18.50
CA SER A 35 -7.33 8.17 19.02
C SER A 35 -6.71 6.79 19.32
N THR A 36 -7.32 5.67 18.92
CA THR A 36 -6.86 4.31 19.26
C THR A 36 -5.40 4.06 18.85
N ALA A 37 -5.05 4.32 17.59
CA ALA A 37 -3.69 4.19 17.08
C ALA A 37 -2.68 5.08 17.82
N LYS A 38 -3.10 6.31 18.17
CA LYS A 38 -2.27 7.28 18.91
C LYS A 38 -1.97 6.78 20.31
N ASN A 39 -3.00 6.33 21.03
CA ASN A 39 -2.89 5.87 22.42
C ASN A 39 -2.05 4.59 22.52
N LEU A 40 -2.07 3.73 21.49
CA LEU A 40 -1.22 2.54 21.41
C LEU A 40 0.20 2.83 20.89
N GLY A 41 0.56 4.10 20.65
CA GLY A 41 1.88 4.49 20.17
C GLY A 41 2.21 3.97 18.76
N ARG A 42 1.18 3.69 17.95
CA ARG A 42 1.26 3.17 16.57
C ARG A 42 1.40 4.27 15.52
N LEU A 43 1.15 5.54 15.88
CA LEU A 43 1.48 6.70 15.04
C LEU A 43 2.99 7.01 15.09
N SER A 44 3.80 6.12 14.53
CA SER A 44 5.25 6.19 14.60
C SER A 44 5.88 5.78 13.27
N LEU A 45 6.87 6.54 12.81
CA LEU A 45 7.64 6.21 11.60
C LEU A 45 8.73 5.17 11.83
N ASN A 46 8.80 4.56 13.02
CA ASN A 46 9.70 3.43 13.28
C ASN A 46 9.11 2.16 12.63
N PRO A 47 9.72 1.60 11.57
CA PRO A 47 9.15 0.45 10.85
C PRO A 47 8.99 -0.80 11.73
N ILE A 48 9.86 -0.97 12.74
CA ILE A 48 9.84 -2.11 13.64
C ILE A 48 8.49 -2.24 14.35
N LYS A 49 7.82 -1.12 14.64
CA LYS A 49 6.50 -1.13 15.29
C LYS A 49 5.41 -1.72 14.40
N HIS A 50 5.60 -1.69 13.08
CA HIS A 50 4.63 -2.11 12.05
C HIS A 50 4.95 -3.48 11.45
N LEU A 51 6.04 -4.12 11.88
CA LEU A 51 6.36 -5.46 11.43
C LEU A 51 5.54 -6.52 12.17
N ASP A 52 5.04 -7.49 11.43
CA ASP A 52 4.52 -8.73 11.97
C ASP A 52 5.59 -9.82 11.75
N PRO A 53 6.14 -10.47 12.79
CA PRO A 53 7.20 -11.46 12.61
C PRO A 53 6.82 -12.61 11.66
N PHE A 54 5.55 -13.02 11.68
CA PHE A 54 5.05 -14.04 10.76
C PHE A 54 4.87 -13.44 9.35
N GLY A 55 4.03 -12.42 9.21
CA GLY A 55 3.62 -11.85 7.93
C GLY A 55 4.71 -11.08 7.18
N SER A 56 5.66 -10.47 7.89
CA SER A 56 6.70 -9.61 7.30
C SER A 56 8.07 -10.29 7.17
N VAL A 57 8.29 -11.44 7.82
CA VAL A 57 9.58 -12.15 7.78
C VAL A 57 9.40 -13.61 7.39
N LEU A 58 8.68 -14.39 8.20
CA LEU A 58 8.58 -15.84 8.00
C LEU A 58 7.82 -16.22 6.73
N LEU A 59 6.68 -15.57 6.48
CA LEU A 59 5.82 -15.84 5.33
C LEU A 59 6.52 -15.50 3.99
N PRO A 60 7.09 -14.29 3.79
CA PRO A 60 7.86 -13.99 2.58
C PRO A 60 9.00 -14.97 2.34
N PHE A 61 9.73 -15.34 3.39
CA PHE A 61 10.85 -16.29 3.29
C PHE A 61 10.37 -17.67 2.84
N LEU A 62 9.33 -18.21 3.48
CA LEU A 62 8.76 -19.51 3.14
C LEU A 62 8.20 -19.54 1.71
N LEU A 63 7.48 -18.50 1.31
CA LEU A 63 6.96 -18.39 -0.06
C LEU A 63 8.09 -18.31 -1.08
N TYR A 64 9.15 -17.55 -0.77
CA TYR A 64 10.29 -17.42 -1.68
C TYR A 64 11.00 -18.76 -1.92
N ILE A 65 11.26 -19.54 -0.86
CA ILE A 65 11.93 -20.84 -1.02
C ILE A 65 11.06 -21.92 -1.68
N THR A 66 9.73 -21.82 -1.56
CA THR A 66 8.79 -22.82 -2.09
C THR A 66 8.29 -22.50 -3.49
N THR A 67 8.10 -21.21 -3.81
CA THR A 67 7.46 -20.76 -5.05
C THR A 67 8.34 -19.81 -5.89
N GLY A 68 9.45 -19.32 -5.33
CA GLY A 68 10.26 -18.26 -5.94
C GLY A 68 9.67 -16.85 -5.79
N PHE A 69 8.51 -16.70 -5.15
CA PHE A 69 7.82 -15.43 -4.96
C PHE A 69 7.75 -15.06 -3.48
N ALA A 70 8.07 -13.81 -3.13
CA ALA A 70 7.99 -13.30 -1.77
C ALA A 70 6.77 -12.39 -1.62
N PHE A 71 5.86 -12.74 -0.71
CA PHE A 71 4.72 -11.90 -0.33
C PHE A 71 4.61 -11.83 1.19
N GLY A 72 4.28 -10.64 1.69
CA GLY A 72 4.12 -10.39 3.11
C GLY A 72 3.14 -9.27 3.37
N TYR A 73 2.78 -9.13 4.64
CA TYR A 73 1.93 -8.04 5.12
C TYR A 73 2.56 -7.41 6.37
N ALA A 74 2.30 -6.12 6.56
CA ALA A 74 2.63 -5.43 7.79
C ALA A 74 1.53 -5.63 8.84
N LYS A 75 1.90 -5.43 10.10
CA LYS A 75 0.93 -5.35 11.18
C LYS A 75 0.11 -4.07 11.00
N PRO A 76 -1.22 -4.16 10.77
CA PRO A 76 -2.03 -2.99 10.47
C PRO A 76 -2.13 -2.05 11.68
N VAL A 77 -2.38 -0.78 11.42
CA VAL A 77 -2.66 0.20 12.47
C VAL A 77 -4.12 0.06 12.93
N PRO A 78 -4.35 -0.20 14.24
CA PRO A 78 -5.70 -0.41 14.74
C PRO A 78 -6.49 0.90 14.78
N TYR A 79 -7.76 0.83 14.39
CA TYR A 79 -8.71 1.91 14.58
C TYR A 79 -10.10 1.34 14.91
N ASN A 80 -10.93 2.11 15.58
CA ASN A 80 -12.31 1.75 15.92
C ASN A 80 -13.29 2.59 15.10
N PRO A 81 -14.00 1.99 14.12
CA PRO A 81 -15.00 2.70 13.31
C PRO A 81 -16.10 3.41 14.12
N ASN A 82 -16.43 2.91 15.33
CA ASN A 82 -17.47 3.49 16.18
C ASN A 82 -17.08 4.84 16.81
N ASN A 83 -15.78 5.10 16.91
CA ASN A 83 -15.21 6.35 17.42
C ASN A 83 -15.13 7.45 16.35
N LEU A 84 -15.33 7.10 15.06
CA LEU A 84 -15.27 8.07 13.98
C LEU A 84 -16.49 8.99 14.02
N VAL A 85 -16.24 10.30 13.88
CA VAL A 85 -17.28 11.35 13.79
C VAL A 85 -18.20 11.07 12.60
N ASP A 86 -17.63 10.71 11.46
CA ASP A 86 -18.35 10.31 10.26
C ASP A 86 -18.42 8.79 10.16
N ARG A 87 -19.50 8.19 10.63
CA ARG A 87 -19.66 6.72 10.62
C ARG A 87 -19.90 6.14 9.24
N ARG A 88 -20.36 6.94 8.28
CA ARG A 88 -20.73 6.46 6.94
C ARG A 88 -19.54 6.47 6.00
N TYR A 89 -18.81 7.57 5.94
CA TYR A 89 -17.67 7.75 5.04
C TYR A 89 -16.33 7.87 5.76
N GLY A 90 -16.31 7.89 7.10
CA GLY A 90 -15.06 7.85 7.87
C GLY A 90 -14.21 6.63 7.57
N PRO A 91 -14.73 5.39 7.57
CA PRO A 91 -13.96 4.21 7.21
C PRO A 91 -13.36 4.30 5.80
N VAL A 92 -14.08 4.89 4.84
CA VAL A 92 -13.58 5.14 3.49
C VAL A 92 -12.42 6.13 3.49
N LYS A 93 -12.55 7.25 4.21
CA LYS A 93 -11.47 8.25 4.33
C LYS A 93 -10.23 7.62 4.95
N VAL A 94 -10.40 6.83 6.01
CA VAL A 94 -9.30 6.08 6.64
C VAL A 94 -8.67 5.13 5.63
N ALA A 95 -9.44 4.29 4.95
CA ALA A 95 -8.95 3.33 3.97
C ALA A 95 -8.21 4.00 2.80
N VAL A 96 -8.67 5.14 2.31
CA VAL A 96 -8.01 5.85 1.20
C VAL A 96 -6.71 6.54 1.64
N ALA A 97 -6.55 6.85 2.93
CA ALA A 97 -5.39 7.60 3.42
C ALA A 97 -4.05 6.86 3.19
N GLY A 98 -4.02 5.53 3.35
CA GLY A 98 -2.85 4.70 3.06
C GLY A 98 -2.43 4.79 1.59
N PRO A 99 -3.26 4.35 0.63
CA PRO A 99 -2.96 4.45 -0.80
C PRO A 99 -2.67 5.87 -1.27
N ALA A 100 -3.39 6.88 -0.74
CA ALA A 100 -3.13 8.28 -1.06
C ALA A 100 -1.71 8.71 -0.65
N SER A 101 -1.22 8.26 0.50
CA SER A 101 0.15 8.56 0.95
C SER A 101 1.21 7.96 0.01
N ASN A 102 0.99 6.73 -0.47
CA ASN A 102 1.88 6.13 -1.45
C ASN A 102 1.83 6.87 -2.79
N LEU A 103 0.64 7.26 -3.28
CA LEU A 103 0.54 8.07 -4.48
C LEU A 103 1.28 9.41 -4.33
N ILE A 104 1.18 10.07 -3.18
CA ILE A 104 1.92 11.31 -2.89
C ILE A 104 3.43 11.07 -2.95
N LEU A 105 3.93 9.98 -2.35
CA LEU A 105 5.35 9.60 -2.44
C LEU A 105 5.77 9.34 -3.89
N ALA A 106 4.99 8.57 -4.65
CA ALA A 106 5.27 8.29 -6.06
C ALA A 106 5.32 9.58 -6.89
N LEU A 107 4.39 10.52 -6.67
CA LEU A 107 4.39 11.80 -7.36
C LEU A 107 5.60 12.65 -6.98
N LEU A 108 5.94 12.74 -5.69
CA LEU A 108 7.06 13.55 -5.22
C LEU A 108 8.39 13.08 -5.84
N PHE A 109 8.68 11.79 -5.76
CA PHE A 109 9.90 11.23 -6.34
C PHE A 109 9.87 11.20 -7.87
N GLY A 110 8.70 10.99 -8.47
CA GLY A 110 8.55 10.98 -9.93
C GLY A 110 8.71 12.35 -10.57
N PHE A 111 8.16 13.40 -9.97
CA PHE A 111 8.44 14.77 -10.38
C PHE A 111 9.90 15.14 -10.15
N SER A 112 10.52 14.66 -9.07
CA SER A 112 11.95 14.87 -8.84
C SER A 112 12.80 14.26 -9.96
N LEU A 113 12.44 13.06 -10.46
CA LEU A 113 13.08 12.44 -11.63
C LEU A 113 12.94 13.29 -12.89
N ARG A 114 11.76 13.85 -13.14
CA ARG A 114 11.50 14.68 -14.34
C ARG A 114 12.32 15.95 -14.39
N LEU A 115 12.53 16.57 -13.24
CA LEU A 115 13.24 17.83 -13.11
C LEU A 115 14.74 17.62 -12.93
N MET A 116 15.19 16.37 -12.92
CA MET A 116 16.57 16.01 -12.64
C MET A 116 17.46 16.39 -13.83
N PRO A 117 18.58 17.12 -13.60
CA PRO A 117 19.48 17.49 -14.69
C PRO A 117 20.12 16.27 -15.36
N ASP A 118 20.35 16.36 -16.68
CA ASP A 118 20.91 15.28 -17.50
C ASP A 118 22.27 14.76 -17.01
N VAL A 119 23.04 15.57 -16.28
CA VAL A 119 24.31 15.15 -15.68
C VAL A 119 24.15 13.97 -14.69
N PHE A 120 22.94 13.77 -14.17
CA PHE A 120 22.63 12.67 -13.27
C PHE A 120 21.89 11.50 -13.96
N SER A 121 21.64 11.58 -15.28
CA SER A 121 20.83 10.60 -16.03
C SER A 121 21.42 9.18 -16.05
N SER A 122 22.74 9.05 -15.96
CA SER A 122 23.44 7.76 -15.89
C SER A 122 23.95 7.41 -14.48
N SER A 123 23.34 7.98 -13.43
CA SER A 123 23.77 7.76 -12.04
C SER A 123 22.91 6.73 -11.32
N LEU A 124 23.35 6.30 -10.13
CA LEU A 124 22.57 5.45 -9.23
C LEU A 124 21.25 6.12 -8.79
N VAL A 125 21.22 7.45 -8.73
CA VAL A 125 20.12 8.21 -8.12
C VAL A 125 18.78 8.06 -8.86
N PRO A 126 18.68 8.17 -10.20
CA PRO A 126 17.43 7.92 -10.92
C PRO A 126 16.91 6.50 -10.73
N GLU A 127 17.78 5.50 -10.66
CA GLU A 127 17.40 4.12 -10.42
C GLU A 127 16.72 3.98 -9.04
N LEU A 128 17.36 4.50 -7.99
CA LEU A 128 16.81 4.50 -6.63
C LEU A 128 15.46 5.24 -6.55
N PHE A 129 15.32 6.38 -7.22
CA PHE A 129 14.07 7.13 -7.24
C PHE A 129 12.99 6.39 -8.03
N GLY A 130 13.36 5.76 -9.16
CA GLY A 130 12.48 4.91 -9.94
C GLY A 130 11.94 3.74 -9.11
N MET A 131 12.79 3.12 -8.28
CA MET A 131 12.36 2.07 -7.34
C MET A 131 11.34 2.60 -6.32
N ILE A 132 11.53 3.79 -5.76
CA ILE A 132 10.58 4.42 -4.83
C ILE A 132 9.23 4.65 -5.51
N VAL A 133 9.23 5.22 -6.72
CA VAL A 133 8.02 5.50 -7.49
C VAL A 133 7.28 4.21 -7.81
N MET A 134 7.98 3.22 -8.38
CA MET A 134 7.42 1.94 -8.77
C MET A 134 6.74 1.26 -7.58
N LEU A 135 7.45 1.12 -6.46
CA LEU A 135 6.97 0.43 -5.28
C LEU A 135 5.75 1.12 -4.67
N ASN A 136 5.76 2.45 -4.60
CA ASN A 136 4.62 3.20 -4.07
C ASN A 136 3.40 3.16 -5.01
N LEU A 137 3.60 3.14 -6.33
CA LEU A 137 2.51 2.91 -7.29
C LEU A 137 1.93 1.49 -7.14
N VAL A 138 2.78 0.48 -7.01
CA VAL A 138 2.39 -0.92 -6.73
C VAL A 138 1.53 -0.97 -5.47
N LEU A 139 2.01 -0.41 -4.34
CA LEU A 139 1.28 -0.41 -3.08
C LEU A 139 -0.07 0.32 -3.17
N ALA A 140 -0.10 1.49 -3.83
CA ALA A 140 -1.33 2.26 -3.99
C ALA A 140 -2.35 1.51 -4.84
N VAL A 141 -1.96 1.06 -6.03
CA VAL A 141 -2.85 0.38 -6.98
C VAL A 141 -3.34 -0.95 -6.39
N PHE A 142 -2.46 -1.71 -5.74
CA PHE A 142 -2.83 -2.96 -5.07
C PHE A 142 -3.83 -2.72 -3.95
N ASN A 143 -3.56 -1.80 -3.02
CA ASN A 143 -4.47 -1.57 -1.90
C ASN A 143 -5.79 -0.90 -2.30
N MET A 144 -5.86 -0.18 -3.43
CA MET A 144 -7.13 0.35 -3.95
C MET A 144 -8.03 -0.68 -4.62
N PHE A 145 -7.59 -1.94 -4.73
CA PHE A 145 -8.41 -2.97 -5.34
C PHE A 145 -9.61 -3.34 -4.44
N PRO A 146 -10.84 -3.45 -4.99
CA PRO A 146 -12.07 -3.53 -4.20
C PRO A 146 -12.37 -4.94 -3.66
N VAL A 147 -11.41 -5.58 -3.01
CA VAL A 147 -11.53 -6.94 -2.46
C VAL A 147 -10.97 -6.99 -1.05
N PRO A 148 -11.73 -7.44 -0.03
CA PRO A 148 -11.19 -7.62 1.30
C PRO A 148 -10.01 -8.61 1.29
N PRO A 149 -8.94 -8.37 2.06
CA PRO A 149 -8.81 -7.36 3.11
C PRO A 149 -8.29 -5.98 2.66
N LEU A 150 -8.07 -5.74 1.36
CA LEU A 150 -7.42 -4.53 0.83
C LEU A 150 -8.26 -3.26 1.01
N ASP A 151 -7.64 -2.11 1.22
CA ASP A 151 -8.32 -0.85 1.55
C ASP A 151 -9.49 -0.48 0.62
N GLY A 152 -9.34 -0.72 -0.67
CA GLY A 152 -10.34 -0.42 -1.71
C GLY A 152 -11.68 -1.10 -1.48
N HIS A 153 -11.74 -2.18 -0.69
CA HIS A 153 -13.00 -2.82 -0.35
C HIS A 153 -13.93 -1.88 0.44
N TRP A 154 -13.40 -0.99 1.29
CA TRP A 154 -14.21 -0.01 2.01
C TRP A 154 -14.93 0.94 1.06
N LEU A 155 -14.27 1.30 -0.05
CA LEU A 155 -14.85 2.09 -1.12
C LEU A 155 -16.05 1.33 -1.74
N LEU A 156 -15.83 0.07 -2.13
CA LEU A 156 -16.90 -0.79 -2.66
C LEU A 156 -18.09 -0.89 -1.70
N MET A 157 -17.84 -1.12 -0.41
CA MET A 157 -18.89 -1.30 0.59
C MET A 157 -19.70 -0.03 0.85
N ALA A 158 -19.07 1.15 0.72
CA ALA A 158 -19.73 2.43 0.87
C ALA A 158 -20.56 2.83 -0.36
N PHE A 159 -20.13 2.44 -1.57
CA PHE A 159 -20.88 2.73 -2.81
C PHE A 159 -21.97 1.70 -3.11
N LEU A 160 -21.85 0.47 -2.60
CA LEU A 160 -22.89 -0.54 -2.75
C LEU A 160 -24.18 -0.10 -2.01
N PRO A 161 -25.33 -0.04 -2.70
CA PRO A 161 -26.60 0.35 -2.08
C PRO A 161 -27.04 -0.67 -1.02
N ASP A 162 -27.81 -0.22 -0.02
CA ASP A 162 -28.23 -1.04 1.12
C ASP A 162 -29.07 -2.26 0.72
N ARG A 163 -29.75 -2.21 -0.44
CA ARG A 163 -30.44 -3.36 -1.04
C ARG A 163 -29.53 -4.56 -1.33
N LEU A 164 -28.21 -4.33 -1.44
CA LEU A 164 -27.19 -5.35 -1.68
C LEU A 164 -26.46 -5.77 -0.40
N ASN A 165 -27.02 -5.54 0.79
CA ASN A 165 -26.39 -5.93 2.05
C ASN A 165 -26.07 -7.44 2.13
N ALA A 166 -26.91 -8.30 1.55
CA ALA A 166 -26.61 -9.74 1.46
C ALA A 166 -25.32 -10.02 0.66
N LEU A 167 -25.10 -9.28 -0.43
CA LEU A 167 -23.87 -9.37 -1.22
C LEU A 167 -22.66 -8.84 -0.44
N LYS A 168 -22.80 -7.73 0.30
CA LYS A 168 -21.72 -7.20 1.17
C LYS A 168 -21.26 -8.27 2.17
N VAL A 169 -22.21 -8.90 2.87
CA VAL A 169 -21.94 -9.97 3.84
C VAL A 169 -21.31 -11.19 3.14
N TYR A 170 -21.80 -11.56 1.96
CA TYR A 170 -21.23 -12.67 1.19
C TYR A 170 -19.77 -12.42 0.81
N ILE A 171 -19.44 -11.24 0.28
CA ILE A 171 -18.07 -10.88 -0.09
C ILE A 171 -17.14 -10.92 1.12
N TYR A 172 -17.56 -10.34 2.25
CA TYR A 172 -16.75 -10.37 3.48
C TYR A 172 -16.53 -11.80 4.00
N LYS A 173 -17.58 -12.62 4.09
CA LYS A 173 -17.49 -13.99 4.61
C LYS A 173 -16.63 -14.89 3.72
N ASN A 174 -16.70 -14.72 2.40
CA ASN A 174 -15.96 -15.53 1.45
C ASN A 174 -14.62 -14.89 1.02
N SER A 175 -14.20 -13.79 1.66
CA SER A 175 -12.99 -13.05 1.31
C SER A 175 -11.74 -13.93 1.22
N PHE A 176 -11.59 -14.91 2.13
CA PHE A 176 -10.46 -15.83 2.11
C PHE A 176 -10.36 -16.67 0.83
N ILE A 177 -11.49 -17.09 0.27
CA ILE A 177 -11.55 -17.89 -0.98
C ILE A 177 -11.50 -16.97 -2.20
N LEU A 178 -12.19 -15.83 -2.13
CA LEU A 178 -12.26 -14.87 -3.21
C LEU A 178 -10.92 -14.17 -3.44
N PHE A 179 -10.17 -13.87 -2.38
CA PHE A 179 -8.94 -13.09 -2.45
C PHE A 179 -7.88 -13.71 -3.39
N PRO A 180 -7.51 -15.01 -3.30
CA PRO A 180 -6.56 -15.60 -4.24
C PRO A 180 -7.02 -15.57 -5.71
N ILE A 181 -8.30 -15.84 -5.96
CA ILE A 181 -8.88 -15.83 -7.31
C ILE A 181 -8.77 -14.42 -7.91
N PHE A 182 -9.19 -13.44 -7.13
CA PHE A 182 -9.13 -12.05 -7.51
C PHE A 182 -7.70 -11.53 -7.66
N LEU A 183 -6.77 -12.00 -6.83
CA LEU A 183 -5.36 -11.63 -6.90
C LEU A 183 -4.73 -12.10 -8.23
N VAL A 184 -5.02 -13.32 -8.67
CA VAL A 184 -4.54 -13.82 -9.98
C VAL A 184 -5.07 -12.96 -11.12
N ILE A 185 -6.38 -12.67 -11.13
CA ILE A 185 -7.00 -11.80 -12.14
C ILE A 185 -6.37 -10.41 -12.10
N PHE A 186 -6.22 -9.86 -10.90
CA PHE A 186 -5.70 -8.51 -10.68
C PHE A 186 -4.26 -8.36 -11.17
N MET A 187 -3.38 -9.33 -10.90
CA MET A 187 -1.99 -9.29 -11.34
C MET A 187 -1.85 -9.09 -12.86
N VAL A 188 -2.77 -9.66 -13.67
CA VAL A 188 -2.79 -9.48 -15.13
C VAL A 188 -3.07 -8.03 -15.52
N PHE A 189 -4.00 -7.36 -14.83
CA PHE A 189 -4.36 -5.97 -15.10
C PHE A 189 -3.44 -4.95 -14.43
N MET A 190 -2.74 -5.34 -13.38
CA MET A 190 -1.91 -4.47 -12.56
C MET A 190 -0.71 -3.93 -13.32
N SER A 191 0.02 -4.80 -14.04
CA SER A 191 1.21 -4.41 -14.81
C SER A 191 0.97 -3.27 -15.82
N PRO A 192 -0.01 -3.35 -16.75
CA PRO A 192 -0.23 -2.27 -17.72
C PRO A 192 -0.68 -0.96 -17.07
N VAL A 193 -1.41 -1.03 -15.95
CA VAL A 193 -1.82 0.16 -15.19
C VAL A 193 -0.61 0.82 -14.56
N ILE A 194 0.23 0.05 -13.88
CA ILE A 194 1.43 0.57 -13.20
C ILE A 194 2.42 1.14 -14.21
N ASN A 195 2.65 0.47 -15.35
CA ASN A 195 3.59 0.97 -16.36
C ASN A 195 3.12 2.31 -16.95
N LYS A 196 1.82 2.44 -17.21
CA LYS A 196 1.23 3.72 -17.67
C LYS A 196 1.35 4.81 -16.61
N LEU A 197 1.05 4.50 -15.36
CA LEU A 197 1.16 5.46 -14.25
C LEU A 197 2.63 5.86 -14.02
N PHE A 198 3.56 4.92 -14.06
CA PHE A 198 4.97 5.18 -13.93
C PHE A 198 5.43 6.14 -15.02
N LYS A 199 5.17 5.82 -16.29
CA LYS A 199 5.48 6.72 -17.42
C LYS A 199 4.82 8.09 -17.26
N LEU A 200 3.56 8.13 -16.81
CA LEU A 200 2.83 9.38 -16.57
C LEU A 200 3.42 10.23 -15.44
N VAL A 201 4.09 9.61 -14.47
CA VAL A 201 4.65 10.29 -13.30
C VAL A 201 6.13 10.65 -13.50
N THR A 202 6.92 9.76 -14.09
CA THR A 202 8.38 9.93 -14.30
C THR A 202 8.73 10.44 -15.68
N GLY A 203 7.89 10.23 -16.69
CA GLY A 203 8.21 10.51 -18.10
C GLY A 203 9.10 9.45 -18.77
N ILE A 204 9.45 8.38 -18.05
CA ILE A 204 10.37 7.34 -18.50
C ILE A 204 9.58 6.10 -18.95
N GLU A 205 10.00 5.44 -20.03
CA GLU A 205 9.46 4.14 -20.43
C GLU A 205 10.17 3.01 -19.68
N LEU A 206 9.38 2.03 -19.21
CA LEU A 206 9.85 0.82 -18.52
C LEU A 206 10.15 -0.30 -19.49
#